data_AF-A0A159ZUF5-F1
#
_entry.id   AF-A0A159ZUF5-F1
#
_cell.length_a   1.000
_cell.length_b   1.000
_cell.length_c   1.000
_cell.angle_alpha   90.00
_cell.angle_beta   90.00
_cell.angle_gamma   90.00
#
_symmetry.space_group_name_H-M   'P 1'
#
loop_
_entity.id
_entity.type
_entity.pdbx_description
1 polymer ?
#
loop_
_entity_poly.entity_id
_entity_poly.type
_entity_poly.pdbx_seq_one_letter_code
_entity_poly.pdbx_strand_id
1 'polypeptide(L)'
;MGGSMQESEEFMSSTEFVDMMLGQVHPVILSSEHHDEHFSHYGVGTAFVLEYAGELFVLTAQHVLNNQGAAHNELRILLRNAPLSILFDQHAVFRDESDPDLDSDLVILRVVKSQHAALFAAGLASLDAACCAETEDFGRADLFHVFGYPDEGRGYDYDNRVLDAQLHWLRGQLAAPGTPGLSNIKIVGDRPEDFRGMSGSVVIADVDDVWRFAGMVTLASEKNDLLNFIPAGKIAYYLSKMVLMEMVAR
;
A
#
# COMPACT_ATOMS: atom_id res chain seq x y z
N MET A 1 46.23 15.23 -12.64
CA MET A 1 45.91 14.77 -11.27
C MET A 1 44.41 14.79 -11.15
N GLY A 2 43.79 13.62 -11.33
CA GLY A 2 42.34 13.45 -11.29
C GLY A 2 41.87 13.39 -9.85
N GLY A 3 40.90 14.23 -9.50
CA GLY A 3 40.09 14.04 -8.31
C GLY A 3 38.92 13.14 -8.69
N SER A 4 38.93 11.90 -8.21
CA SER A 4 37.73 11.06 -8.18
C SER A 4 36.79 11.64 -7.12
N MET A 5 35.70 12.24 -7.57
CA MET A 5 34.52 12.48 -6.75
C MET A 5 33.92 11.10 -6.48
N GLN A 6 34.18 10.54 -5.30
CA GLN A 6 33.34 9.46 -4.79
C GLN A 6 32.06 10.13 -4.31
N GLU A 7 31.01 10.04 -5.12
CA GLU A 7 29.64 10.17 -4.63
C GLU A 7 29.46 9.05 -3.60
N SER A 8 29.39 9.42 -2.34
CA SER A 8 28.99 8.52 -1.27
C SER A 8 27.49 8.28 -1.44
N GLU A 9 27.12 7.15 -2.02
CA GLU A 9 25.77 6.60 -1.87
C GLU A 9 25.59 6.31 -0.38
N GLU A 10 24.86 7.19 0.33
CA GLU A 10 24.46 6.93 1.71
C GLU A 10 23.46 5.77 1.70
N PHE A 11 23.95 4.58 2.03
CA PHE A 11 23.10 3.42 2.26
C PHE A 11 22.21 3.68 3.47
N MET A 12 20.89 3.80 3.23
CA MET A 12 19.89 3.88 4.29
C MET A 12 19.88 2.57 5.09
N SER A 13 19.89 2.66 6.42
CA SER A 13 19.78 1.48 7.27
C SER A 13 18.35 0.91 7.24
N SER A 14 18.20 -0.38 7.52
CA SER A 14 16.88 -1.03 7.59
C SER A 14 15.91 -0.36 8.57
N THR A 15 16.44 0.25 9.64
CA THR A 15 15.62 0.97 10.64
C THR A 15 15.09 2.28 10.08
N GLU A 16 15.94 3.06 9.41
CA GLU A 16 15.52 4.31 8.76
C GLU A 16 14.49 4.04 7.65
N PHE A 17 14.63 2.92 6.94
CA PHE A 17 13.66 2.52 5.93
C PHE A 17 12.30 2.15 6.55
N VAL A 18 12.29 1.34 7.62
CA VAL A 18 11.03 1.01 8.33
C VAL A 18 10.36 2.26 8.89
N ASP A 19 11.13 3.20 9.44
CA ASP A 19 10.60 4.47 9.95
C ASP A 19 10.01 5.33 8.81
N MET A 20 10.62 5.33 7.64
CA MET A 20 10.06 5.95 6.44
C MET A 20 8.73 5.29 6.04
N MET A 21 8.65 3.96 6.08
CA MET A 21 7.43 3.23 5.73
C MET A 21 6.26 3.54 6.67
N LEU A 22 6.51 3.93 7.92
CA LEU A 22 5.44 4.34 8.86
C LEU A 22 4.70 5.61 8.42
N GLY A 23 5.31 6.46 7.59
CA GLY A 23 4.63 7.61 6.99
C GLY A 23 3.85 7.26 5.72
N GLN A 24 4.17 6.14 5.08
CA GLN A 24 3.67 5.74 3.76
C GLN A 24 2.57 4.68 3.84
N VAL A 25 2.67 3.75 4.79
CA VAL A 25 1.80 2.58 4.93
C VAL A 25 0.97 2.77 6.18
N HIS A 26 -0.32 2.49 6.05
CA HIS A 26 -1.33 2.79 7.06
C HIS A 26 -2.24 1.58 7.26
N PRO A 27 -2.68 1.30 8.50
CA PRO A 27 -3.73 0.33 8.71
C PRO A 27 -5.04 0.86 8.14
N VAL A 28 -5.82 0.00 7.48
CA VAL A 28 -7.17 0.36 7.03
C VAL A 28 -8.09 0.50 8.23
N ILE A 29 -8.75 1.64 8.36
CA ILE A 29 -9.77 1.91 9.36
C ILE A 29 -11.07 2.21 8.63
N LEU A 30 -12.16 1.61 9.09
CA LEU A 30 -13.51 1.76 8.55
C LEU A 30 -14.37 2.39 9.62
N SER A 31 -15.11 3.43 9.26
CA SER A 31 -16.01 4.14 10.16
C SER A 31 -17.39 3.49 10.17
N SER A 32 -17.94 3.25 11.36
CA SER A 32 -19.29 2.70 11.58
C SER A 32 -20.29 3.76 12.04
N GLU A 33 -20.11 5.03 11.65
CA GLU A 33 -21.01 6.15 12.02
C GLU A 33 -22.50 5.89 11.67
N HIS A 34 -22.81 4.85 10.91
CA HIS A 34 -24.17 4.40 10.59
C HIS A 34 -24.67 3.16 11.37
N HIS A 35 -23.84 2.53 12.21
CA HIS A 35 -24.11 1.20 12.76
C HIS A 35 -24.07 1.05 14.28
N ASP A 36 -23.36 1.89 15.05
CA ASP A 36 -23.37 1.77 16.52
C ASP A 36 -22.98 3.09 17.23
N GLU A 37 -23.72 3.49 18.27
CA GLU A 37 -23.41 4.69 19.08
C GLU A 37 -22.19 4.46 20.00
N HIS A 38 -21.74 3.22 20.14
CA HIS A 38 -20.64 2.83 21.02
C HIS A 38 -19.31 2.55 20.30
N PHE A 39 -19.35 2.33 18.99
CA PHE A 39 -18.18 1.97 18.19
C PHE A 39 -18.17 2.81 16.91
N SER A 40 -17.14 3.64 16.73
CA SER A 40 -17.01 4.49 15.54
C SER A 40 -16.05 3.93 14.49
N HIS A 41 -15.24 2.91 14.83
CA HIS A 41 -14.17 2.41 13.98
C HIS A 41 -13.98 0.89 14.09
N TYR A 42 -13.75 0.25 12.95
CA TYR A 42 -13.35 -1.15 12.78
C TYR A 42 -12.43 -1.25 11.56
N GLY A 43 -12.16 -2.44 11.02
CA GLY A 43 -11.36 -2.60 9.82
C GLY A 43 -10.14 -3.48 10.05
N VAL A 44 -9.86 -4.36 9.09
CA VAL A 44 -8.65 -5.18 9.01
C VAL A 44 -8.15 -5.11 7.56
N GLY A 45 -6.89 -4.73 7.36
CA GLY A 45 -6.33 -4.48 6.04
C GLY A 45 -5.23 -3.42 6.08
N THR A 46 -4.56 -3.27 4.95
CA THR A 46 -3.47 -2.31 4.77
C THR A 46 -3.79 -1.35 3.62
N ALA A 47 -3.34 -0.12 3.73
CA ALA A 47 -3.34 0.87 2.66
C ALA A 47 -1.97 1.57 2.60
N PHE A 48 -1.66 2.19 1.49
CA PHE A 48 -0.43 2.98 1.36
C PHE A 48 -0.62 4.17 0.43
N VAL A 49 0.30 5.12 0.52
CA VAL A 49 0.26 6.37 -0.23
C VAL A 49 1.26 6.38 -1.38
N LEU A 50 0.78 6.63 -2.59
CA LEU A 50 1.59 6.89 -3.78
C LEU A 50 1.46 8.34 -4.22
N GLU A 51 2.57 8.90 -4.68
CA GLU A 51 2.60 10.09 -5.50
C GLU A 51 2.68 9.69 -6.98
N TYR A 52 1.87 10.34 -7.81
CA TYR A 52 1.96 10.21 -9.25
C TYR A 52 1.54 11.52 -9.93
N ALA A 53 2.41 12.04 -10.80
CA ALA A 53 2.17 13.29 -11.54
C ALA A 53 1.80 14.50 -10.63
N GLY A 54 2.38 14.57 -9.43
CA GLY A 54 2.13 15.63 -8.44
C GLY A 54 0.81 15.50 -7.67
N GLU A 55 0.10 14.38 -7.84
CA GLU A 55 -1.08 14.02 -7.06
C GLU A 55 -0.75 12.95 -6.03
N LEU A 56 -1.50 12.94 -4.92
CA LEU A 56 -1.41 11.90 -3.90
C LEU A 56 -2.60 10.95 -3.98
N PHE A 57 -2.32 9.67 -3.88
CA PHE A 57 -3.31 8.59 -3.92
C PHE A 57 -3.13 7.65 -2.75
N VAL A 58 -4.23 7.21 -2.16
CA VAL A 58 -4.28 6.08 -1.24
C VAL A 58 -4.75 4.85 -2.00
N LEU A 59 -4.03 3.75 -1.84
CA LEU A 59 -4.32 2.47 -2.46
C LEU A 59 -4.61 1.41 -1.42
N THR A 60 -5.59 0.55 -1.69
CA THR A 60 -5.87 -0.66 -0.92
C THR A 60 -6.58 -1.70 -1.80
N ALA A 61 -6.75 -2.91 -1.28
CA ALA A 61 -7.49 -3.96 -1.95
C ALA A 61 -9.01 -3.75 -1.83
N GLN A 62 -9.78 -4.03 -2.88
CA GLN A 62 -11.24 -3.83 -2.87
C GLN A 62 -11.94 -4.80 -1.91
N HIS A 63 -11.49 -6.05 -1.83
CA HIS A 63 -12.09 -7.03 -0.93
C HIS A 63 -11.87 -6.69 0.55
N VAL A 64 -10.89 -5.84 0.89
CA VAL A 64 -10.75 -5.32 2.27
C VAL A 64 -12.04 -4.60 2.67
N LEU A 65 -12.62 -3.80 1.78
CA LEU A 65 -13.90 -3.13 2.04
C LEU A 65 -15.07 -4.12 1.95
N ASN A 66 -15.12 -4.92 0.87
CA ASN A 66 -16.26 -5.80 0.60
C ASN A 66 -16.48 -6.85 1.69
N ASN A 67 -15.40 -7.49 2.16
CA ASN A 67 -15.48 -8.55 3.17
C ASN A 67 -15.93 -8.02 4.54
N GLN A 68 -15.89 -6.70 4.72
CA GLN A 68 -16.26 -6.00 5.94
C GLN A 68 -17.55 -5.19 5.76
N GLY A 69 -18.24 -5.34 4.63
CA GLY A 69 -19.51 -4.68 4.33
C GLY A 69 -19.42 -3.16 4.22
N ALA A 70 -18.22 -2.61 4.02
CA ALA A 70 -18.00 -1.17 4.04
C ALA A 70 -18.03 -0.54 2.64
N ALA A 71 -18.56 0.66 2.55
CA ALA A 71 -18.48 1.54 1.40
C ALA A 71 -17.16 2.32 1.38
N HIS A 72 -16.75 2.81 0.21
CA HIS A 72 -15.49 3.56 0.05
C HIS A 72 -15.43 4.84 0.89
N ASN A 73 -16.57 5.49 1.14
CA ASN A 73 -16.66 6.69 1.97
C ASN A 73 -16.58 6.39 3.48
N GLU A 74 -16.57 5.12 3.89
CA GLU A 74 -16.33 4.70 5.27
C GLU A 74 -14.84 4.49 5.56
N LEU A 75 -13.99 4.42 4.52
CA LEU A 75 -12.54 4.35 4.69
C LEU A 75 -11.97 5.61 5.37
N ARG A 76 -11.11 5.40 6.36
CA ARG A 76 -10.36 6.43 7.09
C ARG A 76 -8.89 6.04 7.11
N ILE A 77 -8.02 7.01 6.86
CA ILE A 77 -6.57 6.89 7.07
C ILE A 77 -6.17 7.93 8.09
N LEU A 78 -5.79 7.49 9.28
CA LEU A 78 -5.39 8.36 10.39
C LEU A 78 -3.87 8.44 10.43
N LEU A 79 -3.32 9.66 10.51
CA LEU A 79 -1.88 9.84 10.68
C LEU A 79 -1.45 9.48 12.10
N ARG A 80 -0.39 8.68 12.25
CA ARG A 80 0.09 8.16 13.55
C ARG A 80 0.40 9.26 14.57
N ASN A 81 0.97 10.38 14.10
CA ASN A 81 1.50 11.44 14.97
C ASN A 81 0.65 12.72 14.95
N ALA A 82 -0.54 12.69 14.36
CA ALA A 82 -1.40 13.85 14.27
C ALA A 82 -2.89 13.47 14.25
N PRO A 83 -3.79 14.30 14.83
CA PRO A 83 -5.23 14.07 14.78
C PRO A 83 -5.81 14.46 13.39
N LEU A 84 -5.17 14.02 12.31
CA LEU A 84 -5.57 14.29 10.94
C LEU A 84 -5.95 12.99 10.24
N SER A 85 -7.12 13.01 9.61
CA SER A 85 -7.57 11.96 8.69
C SER A 85 -7.42 12.44 7.25
N ILE A 86 -6.99 11.58 6.35
CA ILE A 86 -6.90 11.88 4.92
C ILE A 86 -8.32 12.03 4.34
N LEU A 87 -8.54 13.11 3.60
CA LEU A 87 -9.77 13.35 2.85
C LEU A 87 -9.58 12.99 1.38
N PHE A 88 -10.63 12.46 0.77
CA PHE A 88 -10.65 12.06 -0.64
C PHE A 88 -11.68 12.86 -1.43
N ASP A 89 -11.31 13.34 -2.62
CA ASP A 89 -12.26 14.01 -3.55
C ASP A 89 -12.62 13.15 -4.76
N GLN A 90 -11.93 12.03 -4.96
CA GLN A 90 -12.19 11.10 -6.04
C GLN A 90 -11.81 9.69 -5.60
N HIS A 91 -12.55 8.69 -6.07
CA HIS A 91 -12.13 7.29 -5.98
C HIS A 91 -12.47 6.59 -7.29
N ALA A 92 -11.69 5.57 -7.61
CA ALA A 92 -11.97 4.65 -8.69
C ALA A 92 -11.72 3.22 -8.20
N VAL A 93 -12.66 2.35 -8.53
CA VAL A 93 -12.49 0.90 -8.43
C VAL A 93 -12.16 0.44 -9.83
N PHE A 94 -10.93 -0.04 -10.02
CA PHE A 94 -10.55 -0.49 -11.34
C PHE A 94 -11.06 -1.88 -11.59
N ARG A 95 -11.61 -2.07 -12.79
CA ARG A 95 -12.01 -3.34 -13.36
C ARG A 95 -11.29 -3.39 -14.70
N ASP A 96 -10.50 -4.42 -14.93
CA ASP A 96 -9.82 -4.57 -16.19
C ASP A 96 -10.80 -5.20 -17.18
N GLU A 97 -11.30 -4.44 -18.16
CA GLU A 97 -12.26 -4.94 -19.16
C GLU A 97 -11.64 -5.98 -20.12
N SER A 98 -10.31 -6.10 -20.14
CA SER A 98 -9.57 -7.08 -20.95
C SER A 98 -9.18 -8.34 -20.19
N ASP A 99 -9.44 -8.38 -18.88
CA ASP A 99 -9.11 -9.48 -17.96
C ASP A 99 -10.35 -10.37 -17.75
N PRO A 100 -10.27 -11.68 -18.05
CA PRO A 100 -11.39 -12.60 -17.83
C PRO A 100 -11.78 -12.76 -16.34
N ASP A 101 -10.92 -12.34 -15.40
CA ASP A 101 -11.26 -12.19 -13.98
C ASP A 101 -11.69 -10.75 -13.68
N LEU A 102 -13.00 -10.52 -13.78
CA LEU A 102 -13.70 -9.22 -13.77
C LEU A 102 -13.54 -8.35 -12.50
N ASP A 103 -12.86 -8.85 -11.47
CA ASP A 103 -12.67 -8.17 -10.20
C ASP A 103 -11.19 -7.82 -9.99
N SER A 104 -10.73 -6.75 -10.66
CA SER A 104 -9.46 -6.13 -10.28
C SER A 104 -9.61 -5.60 -8.85
N ASP A 105 -8.90 -6.25 -7.93
CA ASP A 105 -9.01 -6.04 -6.50
C ASP A 105 -8.25 -4.78 -6.03
N LEU A 106 -8.44 -3.67 -6.74
CA LEU A 106 -7.70 -2.42 -6.55
C LEU A 106 -8.65 -1.24 -6.38
N VAL A 107 -8.49 -0.55 -5.25
CA VAL A 107 -9.10 0.75 -4.97
C VAL A 107 -8.02 1.81 -5.02
N ILE A 108 -8.28 2.88 -5.77
CA ILE A 108 -7.44 4.08 -5.77
C ILE A 108 -8.30 5.27 -5.35
N LEU A 109 -7.91 5.96 -4.28
CA LEU A 109 -8.56 7.18 -3.81
C LEU A 109 -7.59 8.35 -3.92
N ARG A 110 -8.01 9.45 -4.56
CA ARG A 110 -7.19 10.65 -4.66
C ARG A 110 -7.38 11.52 -3.42
N VAL A 111 -6.27 11.95 -2.85
CA VAL A 111 -6.25 12.83 -1.68
C VAL A 111 -6.52 14.27 -2.10
N VAL A 112 -7.40 14.95 -1.34
CA VAL A 112 -7.73 16.36 -1.57
C VAL A 112 -6.48 17.23 -1.57
N LYS A 113 -6.23 17.93 -2.68
CA LYS A 113 -5.04 18.79 -2.88
C LYS A 113 -4.79 19.81 -1.78
N SER A 114 -5.85 20.45 -1.29
CA SER A 114 -5.72 21.47 -0.23
C SER A 114 -5.20 20.91 1.09
N GLN A 115 -5.19 19.58 1.26
CA GLN A 115 -4.70 18.91 2.46
C GLN A 115 -3.22 18.52 2.38
N HIS A 116 -2.61 18.45 1.19
CA HIS A 116 -1.27 17.85 0.98
C HIS A 116 -0.21 18.43 1.92
N ALA A 117 -0.06 19.76 1.94
CA ALA A 117 0.95 20.43 2.78
C ALA A 117 0.76 20.15 4.28
N ALA A 118 -0.49 20.09 4.75
CA ALA A 118 -0.80 19.79 6.15
C ALA A 118 -0.51 18.32 6.49
N LEU A 119 -0.77 17.39 5.57
CA LEU A 119 -0.48 15.97 5.74
C LEU A 119 1.02 15.71 5.80
N PHE A 120 1.80 16.28 4.88
CA PHE A 120 3.28 16.16 4.91
C PHE A 120 3.88 16.76 6.18
N ALA A 121 3.41 17.94 6.61
CA ALA A 121 3.83 18.55 7.87
C ALA A 121 3.48 17.70 9.10
N ALA A 122 2.46 16.84 8.99
CA ALA A 122 2.03 15.90 10.02
C ALA A 122 2.70 14.52 9.92
N GLY A 123 3.69 14.36 9.04
CA GLY A 123 4.48 13.13 8.89
C GLY A 123 3.93 12.13 7.89
N LEU A 124 2.99 12.52 7.02
CA LEU A 124 2.69 11.71 5.84
C LEU A 124 3.93 11.63 4.94
N ALA A 125 4.18 10.46 4.37
CA ALA A 125 5.13 10.26 3.29
C ALA A 125 4.44 9.51 2.14
N SER A 126 5.03 9.56 0.94
CA SER A 126 4.55 8.87 -0.25
C SER A 126 5.69 8.13 -0.93
N LEU A 127 5.34 7.06 -1.64
CA LEU A 127 6.22 6.43 -2.62
C LEU A 127 6.01 7.08 -3.98
N ASP A 128 7.07 7.29 -4.75
CA ASP A 128 6.95 7.78 -6.11
C ASP A 128 6.60 6.61 -7.05
N ALA A 129 5.40 6.65 -7.65
CA ALA A 129 4.96 5.64 -8.59
C ALA A 129 5.72 5.69 -9.93
N ALA A 130 6.48 6.76 -10.23
CA ALA A 130 7.40 6.81 -11.36
C ALA A 130 8.66 5.95 -11.16
N CYS A 131 8.98 5.62 -9.90
CA CYS A 131 10.10 4.75 -9.53
C CYS A 131 9.63 3.28 -9.36
N CYS A 132 8.84 2.78 -10.32
CA CYS A 132 8.35 1.41 -10.29
C CYS A 132 9.38 0.40 -10.83
N ALA A 133 9.34 -0.82 -10.29
CA ALA A 133 9.97 -1.97 -10.91
C ALA A 133 9.04 -2.54 -11.97
N GLU A 134 9.56 -2.76 -13.17
CA GLU A 134 8.83 -3.46 -14.22
C GLU A 134 8.84 -4.97 -13.97
N THR A 135 7.89 -5.70 -14.53
CA THR A 135 7.79 -7.15 -14.28
C THR A 135 9.00 -7.90 -14.83
N GLU A 136 9.62 -7.37 -15.90
CA GLU A 136 10.88 -7.84 -16.47
C GLU A 136 12.06 -7.69 -15.51
N ASP A 137 12.00 -6.75 -14.56
CA ASP A 137 13.03 -6.50 -13.56
C ASP A 137 12.99 -7.51 -12.42
N PHE A 138 11.86 -8.17 -12.19
CA PHE A 138 11.64 -9.04 -11.03
C PHE A 138 12.59 -10.24 -10.98
N GLY A 139 13.05 -10.73 -12.14
CA GLY A 139 14.05 -11.80 -12.20
C GLY A 139 15.45 -11.37 -11.75
N ARG A 140 15.71 -10.06 -11.65
CA ARG A 140 16.94 -9.46 -11.13
C ARG A 140 16.82 -9.01 -9.69
N ALA A 141 15.61 -9.06 -9.11
CA ALA A 141 15.41 -8.67 -7.73
C ALA A 141 16.02 -9.72 -6.79
N ASP A 142 16.88 -9.28 -5.88
CA ASP A 142 17.47 -10.16 -4.85
C ASP A 142 16.42 -10.56 -3.81
N LEU A 143 15.54 -9.62 -3.48
CA LEU A 143 14.49 -9.80 -2.48
C LEU A 143 13.30 -8.88 -2.77
N PHE A 144 12.14 -9.31 -2.31
CA PHE A 144 10.94 -8.49 -2.20
C PHE A 144 10.66 -8.21 -0.74
N HIS A 145 10.37 -6.95 -0.44
CA HIS A 145 9.95 -6.49 0.87
C HIS A 145 8.47 -6.16 0.84
N VAL A 146 7.73 -6.64 1.84
CA VAL A 146 6.29 -6.35 1.99
C VAL A 146 6.06 -5.65 3.29
N PHE A 147 5.35 -4.52 3.24
CA PHE A 147 5.02 -3.71 4.41
C PHE A 147 3.51 -3.63 4.58
N GLY A 148 3.02 -4.04 5.74
CA GLY A 148 1.61 -3.94 6.06
C GLY A 148 1.25 -4.27 7.49
N TYR A 149 -0.05 -4.26 7.76
CA TYR A 149 -0.63 -4.38 9.07
C TYR A 149 -1.49 -5.64 9.15
N PRO A 150 -0.94 -6.78 9.62
CA PRO A 150 -1.75 -7.95 9.88
C PRO A 150 -2.77 -7.68 10.99
N ASP A 151 -3.77 -8.56 11.10
CA ASP A 151 -4.75 -8.54 12.19
C ASP A 151 -4.09 -8.89 13.53
N GLU A 152 -3.06 -9.74 13.49
CA GLU A 152 -2.20 -10.03 14.63
C GLU A 152 -1.50 -8.76 15.13
N GLY A 153 -1.61 -8.47 16.43
CA GLY A 153 -1.04 -7.25 17.01
C GLY A 153 -1.87 -5.98 16.75
N ARG A 154 -3.10 -6.13 16.25
CA ARG A 154 -4.06 -5.04 16.13
C ARG A 154 -4.96 -4.97 17.37
N GLY A 155 -5.06 -3.78 17.95
CA GLY A 155 -5.93 -3.47 19.07
C GLY A 155 -6.57 -2.10 18.88
N TYR A 156 -7.73 -1.91 19.48
CA TYR A 156 -8.30 -0.57 19.62
C TYR A 156 -8.55 -0.33 21.10
N ASP A 157 -7.85 0.65 21.67
CA ASP A 157 -8.15 1.17 22.99
C ASP A 157 -9.38 2.07 22.87
N TYR A 158 -10.53 1.52 23.21
CA TYR A 158 -11.81 2.21 23.10
C TYR A 158 -11.95 3.38 24.09
N ASP A 159 -11.33 3.28 25.26
CA ASP A 159 -11.39 4.30 26.30
C ASP A 159 -10.58 5.54 25.87
N ASN A 160 -9.41 5.32 25.28
CA ASN A 160 -8.52 6.39 24.82
C ASN A 160 -8.69 6.73 23.33
N ARG A 161 -9.52 5.97 22.60
CA ARG A 161 -9.72 6.07 21.14
C ARG A 161 -8.40 5.97 20.37
N VAL A 162 -7.55 5.04 20.78
CA VAL A 162 -6.23 4.82 20.17
C VAL A 162 -6.27 3.50 19.39
N LEU A 163 -5.95 3.55 18.10
CA LEU A 163 -5.65 2.34 17.35
C LEU A 163 -4.20 1.94 17.64
N ASP A 164 -4.03 0.73 18.17
CA ASP A 164 -2.74 0.07 18.24
C ASP A 164 -2.62 -0.90 17.06
N ALA A 165 -1.63 -0.70 16.22
CA ALA A 165 -1.37 -1.55 15.07
C ALA A 165 0.12 -1.52 14.76
N GLN A 166 0.70 -2.70 14.61
CA GLN A 166 2.12 -2.86 14.32
C GLN A 166 2.36 -3.04 12.83
N LEU A 167 3.29 -2.26 12.27
CA LEU A 167 3.76 -2.47 10.91
C LEU A 167 4.62 -3.73 10.89
N HIS A 168 4.27 -4.69 10.04
CA HIS A 168 5.07 -5.86 9.74
C HIS A 168 5.87 -5.65 8.46
N TRP A 169 7.12 -6.07 8.52
CA TRP A 169 8.04 -6.11 7.39
C TRP A 169 8.35 -7.57 7.06
N LEU A 170 7.79 -8.05 5.95
CA LEU A 170 8.06 -9.40 5.44
C LEU A 170 9.09 -9.35 4.32
N ARG A 171 9.80 -10.46 4.17
CA ARG A 171 10.77 -10.66 3.09
C ARG A 171 10.33 -11.84 2.26
N GLY A 172 10.51 -11.77 0.95
CA GLY A 172 10.08 -12.83 0.04
C GLY A 172 10.95 -12.91 -1.20
N GLN A 173 10.91 -14.06 -1.85
CA GLN A 173 11.55 -14.29 -3.15
C GLN A 173 10.50 -14.49 -4.22
N LEU A 174 10.81 -14.11 -5.46
CA LEU A 174 9.92 -14.34 -6.57
C LEU A 174 9.58 -15.83 -6.69
N ALA A 175 8.29 -16.13 -6.75
CA ALA A 175 7.77 -17.48 -6.93
C ALA A 175 7.19 -17.64 -8.33
N ALA A 176 6.98 -18.89 -8.75
CA ALA A 176 6.30 -19.16 -10.01
C ALA A 176 4.90 -18.49 -10.02
N PRO A 177 4.49 -17.88 -11.14
CA PRO A 177 3.17 -17.27 -11.26
C PRO A 177 2.07 -18.28 -10.94
N GLY A 178 1.18 -17.92 -10.02
CA GLY A 178 0.04 -18.75 -9.61
C GLY A 178 -1.28 -18.35 -10.26
N THR A 179 -1.47 -17.04 -10.48
CA THR A 179 -2.69 -16.45 -11.01
C THR A 179 -2.35 -15.53 -12.19
N PRO A 180 -3.03 -15.62 -13.34
CA PRO A 180 -2.84 -14.71 -14.45
C PRO A 180 -2.95 -13.24 -14.02
N GLY A 181 -2.07 -12.38 -14.55
CA GLY A 181 -2.07 -10.94 -14.25
C GLY A 181 -1.53 -10.55 -12.87
N LEU A 182 -1.22 -11.52 -12.00
CA LEU A 182 -0.57 -11.30 -10.70
C LEU A 182 0.85 -11.83 -10.69
N SER A 183 1.69 -11.18 -9.89
CA SER A 183 2.99 -11.72 -9.50
C SER A 183 2.90 -12.38 -8.14
N ASN A 184 3.79 -13.32 -7.87
CA ASN A 184 3.74 -14.15 -6.67
C ASN A 184 5.09 -14.16 -5.98
N ILE A 185 5.10 -14.01 -4.65
CA ILE A 185 6.31 -14.10 -3.83
C ILE A 185 6.11 -15.15 -2.75
N LYS A 186 7.17 -15.91 -2.49
CA LYS A 186 7.24 -16.81 -1.35
C LYS A 186 7.93 -16.11 -0.20
N ILE A 187 7.24 -15.98 0.93
CA ILE A 187 7.77 -15.38 2.14
C ILE A 187 8.90 -16.25 2.70
N VAL A 188 9.97 -15.58 3.12
CA VAL A 188 11.16 -16.18 3.70
C VAL A 188 11.49 -15.49 5.03
N GLY A 189 11.80 -16.29 6.05
CA GLY A 189 12.11 -15.79 7.39
C GLY A 189 10.88 -15.53 8.26
N ASP A 190 10.98 -14.53 9.13
CA ASP A 190 9.95 -14.21 10.12
C ASP A 190 8.67 -13.69 9.46
N ARG A 191 7.53 -14.16 9.96
CA ARG A 191 6.20 -13.80 9.49
C ARG A 191 5.16 -13.91 10.62
N PRO A 192 4.01 -13.21 10.51
CA PRO A 192 2.89 -13.44 11.41
C PRO A 192 2.35 -14.87 11.27
N GLU A 193 1.57 -15.31 12.26
CA GLU A 193 0.91 -16.62 12.24
C GLU A 193 -0.08 -16.70 11.07
N ASP A 194 -0.84 -15.63 10.85
CA ASP A 194 -1.86 -15.44 9.80
C ASP A 194 -1.53 -14.18 8.97
N PHE A 195 -1.79 -14.24 7.65
CA PHE A 195 -1.64 -13.12 6.73
C PHE A 195 -2.88 -12.22 6.61
N ARG A 196 -3.95 -12.50 7.36
CA ARG A 196 -5.12 -11.63 7.46
C ARG A 196 -4.68 -10.21 7.81
N GLY A 197 -5.17 -9.21 7.06
CA GLY A 197 -4.75 -7.81 7.17
C GLY A 197 -3.64 -7.39 6.21
N MET A 198 -2.90 -8.34 5.63
CA MET A 198 -1.85 -8.04 4.65
C MET A 198 -2.38 -7.63 3.28
N SER A 199 -3.66 -7.84 2.97
CA SER A 199 -4.25 -7.33 1.74
C SER A 199 -4.18 -5.79 1.67
N GLY A 200 -3.73 -5.27 0.53
CA GLY A 200 -3.42 -3.86 0.34
C GLY A 200 -2.02 -3.44 0.80
N SER A 201 -1.18 -4.39 1.26
CA SER A 201 0.23 -4.11 1.59
C SER A 201 1.02 -3.69 0.37
N VAL A 202 1.99 -2.80 0.58
CA VAL A 202 2.92 -2.41 -0.47
C VAL A 202 4.02 -3.45 -0.62
N VAL A 203 4.41 -3.71 -1.86
CA VAL A 203 5.54 -4.56 -2.23
C VAL A 203 6.63 -3.68 -2.85
N ILE A 204 7.84 -3.82 -2.32
CA ILE A 204 9.06 -3.17 -2.80
C ILE A 204 10.02 -4.24 -3.30
N ALA A 205 10.54 -4.12 -4.51
CA ALA A 205 11.59 -4.98 -5.03
C ALA A 205 12.94 -4.33 -4.79
N ASP A 206 13.90 -5.10 -4.29
CA ASP A 206 15.31 -4.71 -4.24
C ASP A 206 15.99 -5.18 -5.53
N VAL A 207 16.16 -4.26 -6.49
CA VAL A 207 16.73 -4.54 -7.81
C VAL A 207 18.05 -3.80 -7.94
N ASP A 208 19.15 -4.55 -7.99
CA ASP A 208 20.50 -3.99 -8.09
C ASP A 208 20.78 -2.98 -6.95
N ASP A 209 20.47 -3.34 -5.70
CA ASP A 209 20.54 -2.49 -4.48
C ASP A 209 19.62 -1.24 -4.48
N VAL A 210 18.68 -1.16 -5.44
CA VAL A 210 17.71 -0.07 -5.54
C VAL A 210 16.30 -0.56 -5.22
N TRP A 211 15.72 0.07 -4.21
CA TRP A 211 14.38 -0.25 -3.73
C TRP A 211 13.34 0.44 -4.61
N ARG A 212 12.53 -0.37 -5.29
CA ARG A 212 11.54 0.10 -6.27
C ARG A 212 10.15 -0.37 -5.91
N PHE A 213 9.15 0.48 -6.12
CA PHE A 213 7.76 0.07 -5.95
C PHE A 213 7.40 -1.04 -6.93
N ALA A 214 7.07 -2.23 -6.41
CA ALA A 214 6.82 -3.42 -7.22
C ALA A 214 5.34 -3.76 -7.32
N GLY A 215 4.51 -3.34 -6.36
CA GLY A 215 3.06 -3.51 -6.46
C GLY A 215 2.32 -3.54 -5.13
N MET A 216 1.12 -4.13 -5.15
CA MET A 216 0.23 -4.22 -3.99
C MET A 216 -0.28 -5.63 -3.77
N VAL A 217 -0.16 -6.16 -2.55
CA VAL A 217 -0.68 -7.49 -2.18
C VAL A 217 -2.21 -7.52 -2.28
N THR A 218 -2.73 -8.58 -2.89
CA THR A 218 -4.18 -8.84 -3.05
C THR A 218 -4.59 -10.17 -2.43
N LEU A 219 -3.76 -11.20 -2.51
CA LEU A 219 -4.10 -12.54 -2.02
C LEU A 219 -2.95 -13.13 -1.23
N ALA A 220 -3.29 -13.89 -0.19
CA ALA A 220 -2.32 -14.62 0.61
C ALA A 220 -2.70 -16.11 0.69
N SER A 221 -1.70 -16.98 0.76
CA SER A 221 -1.86 -18.41 1.03
C SER A 221 -0.94 -18.80 2.18
N GLU A 222 -1.49 -18.89 3.38
CA GLU A 222 -0.76 -19.28 4.60
C GLU A 222 -0.09 -20.65 4.45
N LYS A 223 -0.80 -21.63 3.87
CA LYS A 223 -0.30 -23.01 3.73
C LYS A 223 1.00 -23.10 2.94
N ASN A 224 1.20 -22.19 1.99
CA ASN A 224 2.34 -22.21 1.08
C ASN A 224 3.31 -21.04 1.30
N ASP A 225 3.03 -20.18 2.28
CA ASP A 225 3.74 -18.93 2.54
C ASP A 225 3.82 -18.03 1.29
N LEU A 226 2.74 -17.97 0.50
CA LEU A 226 2.70 -17.21 -0.76
C LEU A 226 1.86 -15.94 -0.61
N LEU A 227 2.36 -14.82 -1.14
CA LEU A 227 1.58 -13.62 -1.37
C LEU A 227 1.53 -13.32 -2.88
N ASN A 228 0.33 -13.10 -3.39
CA ASN A 228 0.12 -12.60 -4.76
C ASN A 228 -0.13 -11.11 -4.71
N PHE A 229 0.45 -10.39 -5.67
CA PHE A 229 0.35 -8.95 -5.76
C PHE A 229 0.08 -8.48 -7.18
N ILE A 230 -0.62 -7.35 -7.28
CA ILE A 230 -0.86 -6.60 -8.50
C ILE A 230 0.42 -5.84 -8.84
N PRO A 231 1.06 -6.08 -10.00
CA PRO A 231 2.32 -5.41 -10.36
C PRO A 231 2.16 -3.89 -10.51
N ALA A 232 3.22 -3.15 -10.18
CA ALA A 232 3.26 -1.69 -10.21
C ALA A 232 2.89 -1.10 -11.57
N GLY A 233 3.32 -1.72 -12.68
CA GLY A 233 2.96 -1.27 -14.03
C GLY A 233 1.44 -1.22 -14.28
N LYS A 234 0.68 -2.21 -13.77
CA LYS A 234 -0.80 -2.22 -13.86
C LYS A 234 -1.40 -1.09 -13.03
N ILE A 235 -0.83 -0.80 -11.85
CA ILE A 235 -1.26 0.29 -10.97
C ILE A 235 -0.96 1.66 -11.61
N ALA A 236 0.26 1.86 -12.12
CA ALA A 236 0.69 3.09 -12.78
C ALA A 236 -0.17 3.42 -14.02
N TYR A 237 -0.57 2.39 -14.78
CA TYR A 237 -1.53 2.53 -15.87
C TYR A 237 -2.88 3.10 -15.41
N TYR A 238 -3.41 2.63 -14.27
CA TYR A 238 -4.66 3.13 -13.73
C TYR A 238 -4.55 4.54 -13.14
N LEU A 239 -3.45 4.85 -12.48
CA LEU A 239 -3.14 6.23 -12.05
C LEU A 239 -3.11 7.19 -13.25
N SER A 240 -2.44 6.78 -14.34
CA SER A 240 -2.42 7.54 -15.60
C SER A 240 -3.82 7.79 -16.15
N LYS A 241 -4.69 6.78 -16.15
CA LYS A 241 -6.10 6.92 -16.57
C LYS A 241 -6.86 7.94 -15.71
N MET A 242 -6.71 7.89 -14.38
CA MET A 242 -7.39 8.84 -13.49
C MET A 242 -6.98 10.29 -13.79
N VAL A 243 -5.68 10.53 -13.91
CA VAL A 243 -5.13 11.87 -14.18
C VAL A 243 -5.60 12.37 -15.56
N LEU A 244 -5.56 11.53 -16.59
CA LEU A 244 -6.03 11.91 -17.93
C LEU A 244 -7.53 12.22 -17.98
N MET A 245 -8.37 11.44 -17.30
CA MET A 245 -9.82 11.69 -17.25
C MET A 245 -10.16 13.03 -16.60
N GLU A 246 -9.39 13.44 -15.58
CA GLU A 246 -9.56 14.76 -14.97
C GLU A 246 -9.19 15.89 -15.94
N MET A 247 -8.10 15.73 -16.70
CA MET A 247 -7.67 16.74 -17.68
C MET A 247 -8.71 16.97 -18.78
N VAL A 248 -9.50 15.95 -19.13
CA VAL A 248 -10.58 16.04 -20.14
C VAL A 248 -11.89 16.60 -19.55
N ALA A 249 -12.10 16.49 -18.23
CA ALA A 249 -13.30 16.96 -17.56
C ALA A 249 -13.27 18.46 -17.17
N ARG A 250 -12.13 19.13 -17.35
CA ARG A 250 -11.93 20.57 -17.12
C ARG A 250 -12.01 21.36 -18.42
#